data_AF-A0A4Q1FK76-F1
#
_entry.id   AF-A0A4Q1FK76-F1
#
_cell.length_a   1.000
_cell.length_b   1.000
_cell.length_c   1.000
_cell.angle_alpha   90.00
_cell.angle_beta   90.00
_cell.angle_gamma   90.00
#
_symmetry.space_group_name_H-M   'P 1'
#
loop_
_entity.id
_entity.type
_entity.pdbx_description
1 polymer ?
#
loop_
_entity_poly.entity_id
_entity_poly.type
_entity_poly.pdbx_seq_one_letter_code
_entity_poly.pdbx_strand_id
1 'polypeptide(L)'
;MKRILFAFSSTIILGCSNPKIFILKDTNENKYYASELINNAFKNDQIDESPLIVINGIPFKYNKQQDTILLPLKKSEIINLDFLNKNSSRIIYNEKENDGAVIITAKIKN
;
A
#
# COMPACT_ATOMS: atom_id res chain seq x y z
N MET A 1 53.58 18.42 -8.32
CA MET A 1 52.63 17.48 -7.71
C MET A 1 51.48 18.27 -7.10
N LYS A 2 50.27 18.22 -7.67
CA LYS A 2 49.07 18.83 -7.09
C LYS A 2 48.03 17.73 -6.94
N ARG A 3 47.86 17.21 -5.72
CA ARG A 3 46.80 16.26 -5.38
C ARG A 3 45.57 17.07 -4.99
N ILE A 4 44.60 17.16 -5.90
CA ILE A 4 43.28 17.72 -5.60
C ILE A 4 42.48 16.60 -4.96
N LEU A 5 42.20 16.74 -3.66
CA LEU A 5 41.41 15.80 -2.89
C LEU A 5 39.92 16.15 -3.13
N PHE A 6 39.24 15.39 -3.99
CA PHE A 6 37.78 15.49 -4.13
C PHE A 6 37.14 14.75 -2.95
N ALA A 7 36.61 15.52 -1.99
CA ALA A 7 35.75 14.98 -0.94
C ALA A 7 34.33 14.78 -1.51
N PHE A 8 33.97 13.53 -1.82
CA PHE A 8 32.59 13.15 -2.10
C PHE A 8 31.78 13.19 -0.80
N SER A 9 31.13 14.32 -0.53
CA SER A 9 30.07 14.40 0.47
C SER A 9 28.83 13.70 -0.06
N SER A 10 28.71 12.39 0.18
CA SER A 10 27.47 11.67 -0.06
C SER A 10 26.51 11.93 1.10
N THR A 11 25.66 12.93 0.95
CA THR A 11 24.45 13.03 1.76
C THR A 11 23.48 11.97 1.26
N ILE A 12 23.45 10.81 1.94
CA ILE A 12 22.40 9.83 1.74
C ILE A 12 21.12 10.48 2.29
N ILE A 13 20.32 11.06 1.40
CA ILE A 13 18.96 11.47 1.72
C ILE A 13 18.17 10.16 1.86
N LEU A 14 18.22 9.58 3.05
CA LEU A 14 17.25 8.55 3.45
C LEU A 14 15.91 9.29 3.53
N GLY A 15 15.13 9.24 2.44
CA GLY A 15 13.77 9.70 2.47
C GLY A 15 13.02 8.91 3.53
N CYS A 16 12.60 9.60 4.60
CA CYS A 16 11.66 9.03 5.56
C CYS A 16 10.31 8.92 4.86
N SER A 17 10.05 7.82 4.16
CA SER A 17 8.68 7.48 3.77
C SER A 17 7.92 7.14 5.05
N ASN A 18 6.80 7.82 5.30
CA ASN A 18 5.93 7.49 6.41
C ASN A 18 5.13 6.24 6.02
N PRO A 19 5.38 5.07 6.63
CA PRO A 19 4.71 3.85 6.24
C PRO A 19 3.21 3.97 6.54
N LYS A 20 2.37 3.72 5.53
CA LYS A 20 0.93 3.67 5.72
C LYS A 20 0.55 2.39 6.46
N ILE A 21 -0.33 2.52 7.44
CA ILE A 21 -0.84 1.41 8.25
C ILE A 21 -2.29 1.14 7.87
N PHE A 22 -2.59 -0.11 7.53
CA PHE A 22 -3.94 -0.55 7.15
C PHE A 22 -4.53 -1.43 8.26
N ILE A 23 -5.55 -0.92 8.95
CA ILE A 23 -6.14 -1.56 10.14
C ILE A 23 -7.49 -2.19 9.81
N LEU A 24 -7.64 -3.47 10.15
CA LEU A 24 -8.91 -4.21 10.11
C LEU A 24 -9.71 -4.00 11.42
N LYS A 25 -11.00 -4.33 11.41
CA LYS A 25 -11.93 -4.23 12.56
C LYS A 25 -11.69 -5.26 13.67
N ASP A 26 -10.69 -6.13 13.53
CA ASP A 26 -10.32 -7.08 14.58
C ASP A 26 -9.83 -6.33 15.83
N THR A 27 -10.10 -6.90 17.02
CA THR A 27 -9.63 -6.34 18.30
C THR A 27 -8.27 -6.89 18.72
N ASN A 28 -7.84 -8.01 18.13
CA ASN A 28 -6.55 -8.66 18.38
C ASN A 28 -5.54 -8.31 17.28
N GLU A 29 -4.37 -8.98 17.30
CA GLU A 29 -3.27 -8.75 16.35
C GLU A 29 -3.65 -8.96 14.87
N ASN A 30 -4.74 -9.68 14.59
CA ASN A 30 -5.24 -9.82 13.22
C ASN A 30 -5.59 -8.47 12.56
N LYS A 31 -5.78 -7.41 13.36
CA LYS A 31 -6.03 -6.06 12.85
C LYS A 31 -4.93 -5.55 11.93
N TYR A 32 -3.70 -6.06 12.07
CA TYR A 32 -2.55 -5.67 11.24
C TYR A 32 -2.31 -6.57 10.02
N TYR A 33 -3.13 -7.61 9.81
CA TYR A 33 -2.94 -8.59 8.72
C TYR A 33 -2.85 -7.93 7.33
N ALA A 34 -3.74 -6.99 7.02
CA ALA A 34 -3.69 -6.28 5.75
C ALA A 34 -2.45 -5.38 5.66
N SER A 35 -2.09 -4.70 6.76
CA SER A 35 -0.90 -3.84 6.80
C SER A 35 0.38 -4.62 6.52
N GLU A 36 0.52 -5.83 7.06
CA GLU A 36 1.70 -6.67 6.84
C GLU A 36 1.87 -7.01 5.36
N LEU A 37 0.80 -7.49 4.71
CA LEU A 37 0.83 -7.86 3.30
C LEU A 37 1.08 -6.66 2.38
N ILE A 38 0.38 -5.55 2.62
CA ILE A 38 0.51 -4.33 1.80
C ILE A 38 1.91 -3.73 1.96
N ASN A 39 2.46 -3.69 3.18
CA ASN A 39 3.81 -3.20 3.41
C ASN A 39 4.88 -4.07 2.74
N ASN A 40 4.67 -5.39 2.67
CA ASN A 40 5.55 -6.26 1.91
C ASN A 40 5.46 -5.98 0.40
N ALA A 41 4.27 -5.67 -0.11
CA ALA A 41 4.09 -5.29 -1.51
C ALA A 41 4.77 -3.95 -1.85
N PHE A 42 4.76 -2.97 -0.93
CA PHE A 42 5.54 -1.74 -1.07
C PHE A 42 7.05 -2.02 -1.12
N LYS A 43 7.56 -2.84 -0.19
CA LYS A 43 8.99 -3.19 -0.13
C LYS A 43 9.49 -3.93 -1.37
N ASN A 44 8.59 -4.61 -2.07
CA ASN A 44 8.90 -5.41 -3.26
C ASN A 44 8.53 -4.68 -4.57
N ASP A 45 8.27 -3.37 -4.52
CA ASP A 45 7.91 -2.53 -5.68
C ASP A 45 6.71 -3.07 -6.50
N GLN A 46 5.80 -3.80 -5.85
CA GLN A 46 4.60 -4.33 -6.51
C GLN A 46 3.52 -3.26 -6.66
N ILE A 47 3.47 -2.33 -5.72
CA ILE A 47 2.59 -1.16 -5.64
C ILE A 47 3.35 0.01 -5.00
N ASP A 48 2.92 1.23 -5.29
CA ASP A 48 3.48 2.48 -4.77
C ASP A 48 2.68 2.96 -3.53
N GLU A 49 3.15 4.00 -2.84
CA GLU A 49 2.69 4.41 -1.49
C GLU A 49 1.20 4.77 -1.35
N SER A 50 0.48 5.05 -2.44
CA SER A 50 -0.93 5.47 -2.41
C SER A 50 -1.83 4.63 -3.34
N PRO A 51 -1.87 3.30 -3.16
CA PRO A 51 -2.57 2.40 -4.06
C PRO A 51 -4.08 2.60 -3.97
N LEU A 52 -4.81 2.31 -5.05
CA LEU A 52 -6.26 2.15 -4.94
C LEU A 52 -6.58 0.93 -4.06
N ILE A 53 -7.60 1.02 -3.22
CA ILE A 53 -8.11 -0.15 -2.49
C ILE A 53 -9.41 -0.56 -3.15
N VAL A 54 -9.54 -1.84 -3.49
CA VAL A 54 -10.74 -2.39 -4.14
C VAL A 54 -11.22 -3.57 -3.34
N ILE A 55 -12.46 -3.51 -2.83
CA ILE A 55 -13.06 -4.56 -2.03
C ILE A 55 -14.20 -5.16 -2.85
N ASN A 56 -14.10 -6.44 -3.20
CA ASN A 56 -15.09 -7.14 -4.03
C ASN A 56 -15.44 -6.39 -5.33
N GLY A 57 -14.41 -5.86 -6.01
CA GLY A 57 -14.57 -5.12 -7.27
C GLY A 57 -15.04 -3.67 -7.09
N ILE A 58 -15.35 -3.21 -5.88
CA ILE A 58 -15.80 -1.85 -5.60
C ILE A 58 -14.63 -1.03 -5.03
N PRO A 59 -14.25 0.10 -5.66
CA PRO A 59 -13.24 1.01 -5.10
C PRO A 59 -13.64 1.52 -3.71
N PHE A 60 -12.78 1.30 -2.74
CA PHE A 60 -12.90 1.81 -1.38
C PHE A 60 -12.21 3.18 -1.29
N LYS A 61 -13.00 4.22 -1.08
CA LYS A 61 -12.49 5.58 -0.91
C LYS A 61 -11.88 5.76 0.48
N TYR A 62 -10.67 6.29 0.52
CA TYR A 62 -9.97 6.67 1.75
C TYR A 62 -9.14 7.93 1.53
N ASN A 63 -8.73 8.60 2.61
CA ASN A 63 -7.85 9.76 2.50
C ASN A 63 -6.39 9.30 2.34
N LYS A 64 -5.83 9.46 1.13
CA LYS A 64 -4.44 9.13 0.80
C LYS A 64 -3.39 9.89 1.64
N GLN A 65 -3.77 10.98 2.30
CA GLN A 65 -2.87 11.76 3.17
C GLN A 65 -2.79 11.20 4.60
N GLN A 66 -3.70 10.30 4.98
CA GLN A 66 -3.67 9.69 6.31
C GLN A 66 -2.58 8.60 6.38
N ASP A 67 -1.92 8.53 7.54
CA ASP A 67 -0.96 7.48 7.86
C ASP A 67 -1.68 6.18 8.24
N THR A 68 -2.88 6.28 8.80
CA THR A 68 -3.70 5.11 9.19
C THR A 68 -4.98 5.07 8.37
N ILE A 69 -5.21 3.93 7.71
CA ILE A 69 -6.39 3.64 6.89
C ILE A 69 -7.19 2.55 7.59
N LEU A 70 -8.45 2.84 7.92
CA LEU A 70 -9.37 1.87 8.50
C LEU A 70 -10.10 1.12 7.38
N LEU A 71 -9.84 -0.18 7.26
CA LEU A 71 -10.55 -1.05 6.34
C LEU A 71 -11.79 -1.62 7.03
N PRO A 72 -12.97 -1.61 6.37
CA PRO A 72 -14.23 -1.99 7.01
C PRO A 72 -14.43 -3.50 7.19
N LEU A 73 -13.36 -4.29 7.22
CA LEU A 73 -13.33 -5.76 7.21
C LEU A 73 -12.64 -6.32 8.46
N LYS A 74 -12.95 -7.56 8.81
CA LYS A 74 -12.15 -8.41 9.71
C LYS A 74 -11.29 -9.39 8.91
N LYS A 75 -10.18 -9.87 9.46
CA LYS A 75 -9.33 -10.90 8.82
C LYS A 75 -10.12 -12.15 8.43
N SER A 76 -11.05 -12.59 9.28
CA SER A 76 -11.90 -13.76 9.01
C SER A 76 -12.86 -13.60 7.83
N GLU A 77 -13.07 -12.36 7.37
CA GLU A 77 -13.87 -12.01 6.21
C GLU A 77 -13.03 -11.97 4.92
N ILE A 78 -11.71 -11.80 5.02
CA ILE A 78 -10.82 -11.75 3.86
C ILE A 78 -10.56 -13.18 3.37
N ILE A 79 -10.81 -13.40 2.08
CA ILE A 79 -10.51 -14.65 1.37
C ILE A 79 -9.13 -14.55 0.74
N ASN A 80 -8.86 -13.44 0.04
CA ASN A 80 -7.57 -13.18 -0.58
C ASN A 80 -7.27 -11.68 -0.65
N LEU A 81 -5.99 -11.36 -0.76
CA LEU A 81 -5.47 -10.02 -0.98
C LEU A 81 -4.40 -10.08 -2.10
N ASP A 82 -4.70 -9.48 -3.24
CA ASP A 82 -3.83 -9.43 -4.42
C ASP A 82 -3.40 -8.00 -4.74
N PHE A 83 -2.40 -7.87 -5.61
CA PHE A 83 -1.81 -6.60 -5.99
C PHE A 83 -1.77 -6.42 -7.50
N LEU A 84 -2.07 -5.21 -7.96
CA LEU A 84 -1.83 -4.78 -9.33
C LEU A 84 -0.84 -3.63 -9.35
N ASN A 85 0.17 -3.76 -10.21
CA ASN A 85 1.10 -2.66 -10.45
C ASN A 85 0.39 -1.42 -11.01
N LYS A 86 1.09 -0.29 -10.95
CA LYS A 86 0.64 1.04 -11.39
C LYS A 86 0.00 1.04 -12.77
N ASN A 87 0.66 0.43 -13.75
CA ASN A 87 0.20 0.43 -15.15
C ASN A 87 -1.10 -0.35 -15.31
N SER A 88 -1.16 -1.56 -14.72
CA SER A 88 -2.34 -2.44 -14.82
C SER A 88 -3.54 -1.85 -14.08
N SER A 89 -3.31 -1.28 -12.89
CA SER A 89 -4.35 -0.62 -12.08
C SER A 89 -5.01 0.53 -12.84
N ARG A 90 -4.22 1.40 -13.48
CA ARG A 90 -4.73 2.55 -14.26
C ARG A 90 -5.58 2.14 -15.44
N ILE A 91 -5.25 1.02 -16.10
CA ILE A 91 -6.03 0.49 -17.23
C ILE A 91 -7.35 -0.09 -16.73
N ILE A 92 -7.32 -0.94 -15.70
CA ILE A 92 -8.50 -1.68 -15.24
C ILE A 92 -9.51 -0.75 -14.56
N TYR A 93 -9.05 0.18 -13.72
CA TYR A 93 -9.93 1.05 -12.95
C TYR A 93 -10.12 2.45 -13.56
N ASN A 94 -9.44 2.74 -14.68
CA ASN A 94 -9.51 4.03 -15.39
C ASN A 94 -9.25 5.25 -14.48
N GLU A 95 -8.30 5.12 -13.56
CA GLU A 95 -8.01 6.17 -12.58
C GLU A 95 -6.50 6.47 -12.59
N LYS A 96 -6.16 7.64 -13.12
CA LYS A 96 -4.78 8.04 -13.47
C LYS A 96 -3.91 8.32 -12.25
N GLU A 97 -4.52 8.65 -11.12
CA GLU A 97 -3.85 9.01 -9.87
C GLU A 97 -3.58 7.80 -8.96
N ASN A 98 -3.68 6.58 -9.52
CA ASN A 98 -3.49 5.36 -8.77
C ASN A 98 -2.07 4.84 -8.90
N ASP A 99 -1.50 4.59 -7.74
CA ASP A 99 -0.14 4.13 -7.48
C ASP A 99 -0.16 2.60 -7.28
N GLY A 100 -0.85 1.90 -8.20
CA GLY A 100 -1.18 0.48 -8.08
C GLY A 100 -2.57 0.24 -7.49
N ALA A 101 -2.90 -1.02 -7.20
CA ALA A 101 -4.12 -1.38 -6.49
C ALA A 101 -3.93 -2.58 -5.55
N VAL A 102 -4.59 -2.52 -4.40
CA VAL A 102 -4.82 -3.63 -3.47
C VAL A 102 -6.21 -4.19 -3.75
N ILE A 103 -6.29 -5.43 -4.22
CA ILE A 103 -7.55 -6.12 -4.48
C ILE A 103 -7.86 -7.03 -3.31
N ILE A 104 -8.94 -6.76 -2.60
CA ILE A 104 -9.40 -7.55 -1.47
C ILE A 104 -10.65 -8.32 -1.89
N THR A 105 -10.52 -9.65 -1.93
CA THR A 105 -11.68 -10.54 -2.06
C THR A 105 -12.13 -10.92 -0.65
N ALA A 106 -13.37 -10.58 -0.31
CA ALA A 106 -13.95 -10.82 1.00
C ALA A 106 -15.28 -11.58 0.90
N LYS A 107 -15.59 -12.35 1.94
CA LYS A 107 -16.88 -13.05 2.10
C LYS A 107 -18.01 -12.04 2.00
N ILE A 108 -18.98 -12.32 1.13
CA ILE A 108 -20.20 -11.54 1.04
C ILE A 108 -21.03 -11.86 2.30
N LYS A 109 -21.40 -10.82 3.05
CA LYS A 109 -22.42 -10.97 4.09
C LYS A 109 -23.77 -11.04 3.37
N ASN A 110 -24.38 -12.21 3.39
CA ASN A 110 -25.79 -12.38 3.07
C ASN A 110 -26.66 -11.82 4.20
#